data_AF-A0A9E0U5M4-F1
#
_entry.id   AF-A0A9E0U5M4-F1
#
_cell.length_a   1.000
_cell.length_b   1.000
_cell.length_c   1.000
_cell.angle_alpha   90.00
_cell.angle_beta   90.00
_cell.angle_gamma   90.00
#
_symmetry.space_group_name_H-M   'P 1'
#
loop_
_entity.id
_entity.type
_entity.pdbx_description
1 polymer ?
#
loop_
_entity_poly.entity_id
_entity_poly.type
_entity_poly.pdbx_seq_one_letter_code
_entity_poly.pdbx_strand_id
1 'polypeptide(L)'
;MTTTQRLSKALAAAGVASRRAAEELITQGLVLVNGEVVRVPQTLVNLDKDTIMYDSVRLKREPKIYYLLHKPVGYTCTNAPMKRKRRVIDLLGEQEYRLFTIGRLDRDTSGLLILTNDGHFANRIMHPSSRIPKEYLVKVNKEVLHTHLIAMSEGAVVEGVHVKPLSVTKVRNGTLKVVICDGRKREVRILAQEAGLEVLEL
;
A
#
# COMPACT_ATOMS: atom_id res chain seq x y z
N MET A 1 -11.78 22.44 -10.23
CA MET A 1 -10.71 21.55 -9.73
C MET A 1 -9.51 21.73 -10.64
N THR A 2 -8.35 22.09 -10.11
CA THR A 2 -7.16 22.34 -10.94
C THR A 2 -6.71 21.03 -11.60
N THR A 3 -6.99 20.85 -12.89
CA THR A 3 -6.59 19.68 -13.69
C THR A 3 -5.09 19.66 -13.99
N THR A 4 -4.38 20.69 -13.54
CA THR A 4 -2.93 20.81 -13.63
C THR A 4 -2.25 19.87 -12.64
N GLN A 5 -1.45 18.95 -13.15
CA GLN A 5 -0.64 18.03 -12.34
C GLN A 5 0.71 17.75 -12.99
N ARG A 6 1.63 17.16 -12.23
CA ARG A 6 2.92 16.71 -12.78
C ARG A 6 2.72 15.66 -13.87
N LEU A 7 3.50 15.76 -14.94
CA LEU A 7 3.48 14.82 -16.07
C LEU A 7 3.71 13.37 -15.61
N SER A 8 4.62 13.12 -14.67
CA SER A 8 4.83 11.78 -14.13
C SER A 8 3.60 11.21 -13.40
N LYS A 9 2.80 12.08 -12.78
CA LYS A 9 1.52 11.69 -12.15
C LYS A 9 0.45 11.42 -13.20
N ALA A 10 0.39 12.22 -14.26
CA ALA A 10 -0.52 12.01 -15.38
C ALA A 10 -0.28 10.65 -16.08
N LEU A 11 0.97 10.33 -16.41
CA LEU A 11 1.37 9.04 -16.99
C LEU A 11 1.02 7.87 -16.09
N ALA A 12 1.33 7.96 -14.79
CA ALA A 12 1.01 6.90 -13.85
C ALA A 12 -0.50 6.68 -13.67
N ALA A 13 -1.28 7.75 -13.68
CA ALA A 13 -2.74 7.68 -13.58
C ALA A 13 -3.43 7.15 -14.86
N ALA A 14 -2.73 7.17 -15.99
CA ALA A 14 -3.16 6.63 -17.27
C ALA A 14 -2.60 5.21 -17.53
N GLY A 15 -2.11 4.52 -16.49
CA GLY A 15 -1.66 3.13 -16.57
C GLY A 15 -0.29 2.91 -17.22
N VAL A 16 0.32 3.94 -17.84
CA VAL A 16 1.56 3.83 -18.63
C VAL A 16 2.69 3.15 -17.85
N ALA A 17 2.95 3.60 -16.63
CA ALA A 17 4.01 3.05 -15.79
C ALA A 17 3.77 3.36 -14.31
N SER A 18 4.63 2.84 -13.42
CA SER A 18 4.70 3.39 -12.06
C SER A 18 5.14 4.86 -12.11
N ARG A 19 4.88 5.65 -11.06
CA ARG A 19 5.31 7.06 -11.03
C ARG A 19 6.81 7.24 -11.27
N ARG A 20 7.67 6.42 -10.63
CA ARG A 20 9.13 6.51 -10.81
C ARG A 20 9.55 6.10 -12.22
N ALA A 21 8.99 5.00 -12.74
CA ALA A 21 9.24 4.59 -14.11
C ALA A 21 8.75 5.65 -15.12
N ALA A 22 7.65 6.35 -14.84
CA ALA A 22 7.20 7.48 -15.66
C ALA A 22 8.21 8.64 -15.64
N GLU A 23 8.86 8.92 -14.50
CA GLU A 23 9.94 9.93 -14.45
C GLU A 23 11.14 9.52 -15.31
N GLU A 24 11.48 8.23 -15.35
CA GLU A 24 12.52 7.68 -16.24
C GLU A 24 12.14 7.82 -17.72
N LEU A 25 10.91 7.45 -18.10
CA LEU A 25 10.41 7.59 -19.48
C LEU A 25 10.44 9.05 -19.96
N ILE A 26 10.04 9.98 -19.09
CA ILE A 26 10.13 11.43 -19.39
C ILE A 26 11.59 11.82 -19.60
N THR A 27 12.49 11.46 -18.68
CA THR A 27 13.91 11.84 -18.75
C THR A 27 14.59 11.31 -20.03
N GLN A 28 14.20 10.12 -20.50
CA GLN A 28 14.66 9.53 -21.76
C GLN A 28 14.12 10.23 -23.02
N GLY A 29 13.18 11.17 -22.88
CA GLY A 29 12.56 11.88 -24.00
C GLY A 29 11.53 11.05 -24.76
N LEU A 30 10.93 10.04 -24.09
CA LEU A 30 9.94 9.15 -24.70
C LEU A 30 8.49 9.69 -24.60
N VAL A 31 8.33 10.89 -24.05
CA VAL A 31 7.02 11.49 -23.78
C VAL A 31 6.93 12.84 -24.50
N LEU A 32 5.84 13.02 -25.24
CA LEU A 32 5.52 14.27 -25.93
C LEU A 32 4.38 14.98 -25.21
N VAL A 33 4.47 16.31 -25.12
CA VAL A 33 3.37 17.17 -24.68
C VAL A 33 3.16 18.21 -25.78
N ASN A 34 1.96 18.25 -26.36
CA ASN A 34 1.59 19.15 -27.45
C ASN A 34 2.54 19.06 -28.66
N GLY A 35 3.08 17.86 -28.93
CA GLY A 35 4.01 17.60 -30.04
C GLY A 35 5.49 17.83 -29.71
N GLU A 36 5.81 18.34 -28.52
CA GLU A 36 7.20 18.59 -28.11
C GLU A 36 7.70 17.54 -27.11
N VAL A 37 8.96 17.11 -27.28
CA VAL A 37 9.59 16.14 -26.37
C VAL A 37 9.88 16.80 -25.02
N VAL A 38 9.29 16.28 -23.96
CA VAL A 38 9.51 16.77 -22.59
C VAL A 38 10.46 15.84 -21.85
N ARG A 39 11.51 16.40 -21.24
CA ARG A 39 12.51 15.66 -20.43
C ARG A 39 12.52 16.00 -18.94
N VAL A 40 11.65 16.90 -18.50
CA VAL A 40 11.57 17.34 -17.10
C VAL A 40 10.37 16.66 -16.43
N PRO A 41 10.56 15.73 -15.47
CA PRO A 41 9.45 15.00 -14.88
C PRO A 41 8.46 15.85 -14.06
N GLN A 42 8.92 17.00 -13.58
CA GLN A 42 8.14 17.96 -12.80
C GLN A 42 7.26 18.86 -13.66
N THR A 43 7.36 18.78 -14.99
CA THR A 43 6.52 19.56 -15.93
C THR A 43 5.05 19.41 -15.55
N LEU A 44 4.37 20.55 -15.45
CA LEU A 44 2.95 20.60 -15.15
C LEU A 44 2.16 20.52 -16.45
N VAL A 45 1.14 19.67 -16.46
CA VAL A 45 0.25 19.45 -17.59
C VAL A 45 -1.19 19.50 -17.15
N ASN A 46 -2.06 20.03 -17.99
CA ASN A 46 -3.50 20.08 -17.83
C ASN A 46 -4.15 19.02 -18.72
N LEU A 47 -4.73 17.98 -18.11
CA LEU A 47 -5.33 16.87 -18.86
C LEU A 47 -6.55 17.24 -19.73
N ASP A 48 -7.16 18.41 -19.54
CA ASP A 48 -8.28 18.89 -20.35
C ASP A 48 -7.82 19.69 -21.58
N LYS A 49 -6.57 20.18 -21.57
CA LYS A 49 -6.03 21.08 -22.60
C LYS A 49 -4.86 20.46 -23.36
N ASP A 50 -3.94 19.84 -22.65
CA ASP A 50 -2.69 19.32 -23.20
C ASP A 50 -2.91 17.94 -23.82
N THR A 51 -2.27 17.72 -24.97
CA THR A 51 -2.17 16.41 -25.61
C THR A 51 -0.87 15.76 -25.19
N ILE A 52 -0.95 14.71 -24.37
CA ILE A 52 0.20 13.95 -23.91
C ILE A 52 0.26 12.64 -24.71
N MET A 53 1.42 12.32 -25.26
CA MET A 53 1.65 11.08 -26.00
C MET A 53 2.83 10.30 -25.43
N TYR A 54 2.68 8.98 -25.42
CA TYR A 54 3.73 8.01 -25.11
C TYR A 54 3.63 6.89 -26.15
N ASP A 55 4.76 6.52 -26.76
CA ASP A 55 4.83 5.49 -27.80
C ASP A 55 3.79 5.70 -28.94
N SER A 56 3.67 6.95 -29.42
CA SER A 56 2.69 7.36 -30.42
C SER A 56 1.20 7.23 -30.03
N VAL A 57 0.90 6.81 -28.80
CA VAL A 57 -0.46 6.70 -28.27
C VAL A 57 -0.77 7.90 -27.38
N ARG A 58 -1.92 8.53 -27.63
CA ARG A 58 -2.44 9.60 -26.76
C ARG A 58 -2.91 9.02 -25.43
N LEU A 59 -2.48 9.64 -24.32
CA LEU A 59 -2.97 9.30 -22.99
C LEU A 59 -4.49 9.45 -22.90
N LYS A 60 -5.13 8.44 -22.32
CA LYS A 60 -6.56 8.44 -21.99
C LYS A 60 -6.74 8.33 -20.48
N ARG A 61 -7.88 8.81 -19.99
CA ARG A 61 -8.28 8.59 -18.60
C ARG A 61 -8.77 7.15 -18.45
N GLU A 62 -8.23 6.43 -17.49
CA GLU A 62 -8.73 5.12 -17.10
C GLU A 62 -9.89 5.25 -16.09
N PRO A 63 -10.88 4.33 -16.12
CA PRO A 63 -11.86 4.21 -15.05
C PRO A 63 -11.17 3.87 -13.72
N LYS A 64 -11.81 4.23 -12.60
CA LYS A 64 -11.28 3.91 -11.27
C LYS A 64 -11.73 2.52 -10.84
N ILE A 65 -10.76 1.66 -10.55
CA ILE A 65 -10.98 0.27 -10.14
C ILE A 65 -10.61 0.11 -8.67
N TYR A 66 -11.42 -0.63 -7.92
CA TYR A 66 -11.18 -0.94 -6.51
C TYR A 66 -11.52 -2.40 -6.24
N TYR A 67 -10.58 -3.14 -5.64
CA TYR A 67 -10.79 -4.51 -5.19
C TYR A 67 -10.50 -4.65 -3.71
N LEU A 68 -11.29 -5.50 -3.05
CA LEU A 68 -10.98 -6.05 -1.74
C LEU A 68 -10.49 -7.48 -1.95
N LEU A 69 -9.31 -7.76 -1.43
CA LEU A 69 -8.68 -9.06 -1.53
C LEU A 69 -8.36 -9.57 -0.14
N HIS A 70 -8.74 -10.83 0.12
CA HIS A 70 -8.17 -11.57 1.23
C HIS A 70 -6.80 -12.10 0.78
N LYS A 71 -5.72 -11.41 1.16
CA LYS A 71 -4.35 -11.82 0.83
C LYS A 71 -4.01 -13.12 1.56
N PRO A 72 -3.57 -14.17 0.87
CA PRO A 72 -3.03 -15.37 1.52
C PRO A 72 -1.58 -15.19 2.01
N VAL A 73 -1.19 -16.04 2.96
CA VAL A 73 0.22 -16.16 3.40
C VAL A 73 1.11 -16.59 2.23
N GLY A 74 2.35 -16.10 2.21
CA GLY A 74 3.35 -16.42 1.19
C GLY A 74 3.42 -15.44 0.03
N TYR A 75 2.45 -14.52 -0.09
CA TYR A 75 2.40 -13.51 -1.14
C TYR A 75 2.98 -12.17 -0.68
N THR A 76 3.57 -11.40 -1.61
CA THR A 76 4.14 -10.07 -1.32
C THR A 76 3.37 -8.94 -2.02
N CYS A 77 3.19 -7.82 -1.34
CA CYS A 77 2.51 -6.62 -1.85
C CYS A 77 3.44 -5.75 -2.72
N THR A 78 4.09 -6.33 -3.72
CA THR A 78 4.97 -5.62 -4.67
C THR A 78 4.48 -5.77 -6.09
N ASN A 79 4.58 -4.68 -6.86
CA ASN A 79 4.32 -4.69 -8.29
C ASN A 79 5.57 -4.97 -9.13
N ALA A 80 6.77 -4.93 -8.52
CA ALA A 80 8.01 -5.21 -9.21
C ALA A 80 8.05 -6.70 -9.62
N PRO A 81 8.46 -7.04 -10.85
CA PRO A 81 8.73 -8.41 -11.23
C PRO A 81 9.80 -8.99 -10.30
N MET A 82 9.51 -10.13 -9.67
CA MET A 82 10.48 -10.82 -8.81
C MET A 82 10.57 -12.28 -9.24
N LYS A 83 11.77 -12.71 -9.61
CA LYS A 83 12.05 -14.13 -9.81
C LYS A 83 11.75 -14.86 -8.49
N ARG A 84 10.84 -15.85 -8.53
CA ARG A 84 10.48 -16.77 -7.43
C ARG A 84 9.59 -16.24 -6.29
N LYS A 85 9.08 -14.99 -6.33
CA LYS A 85 8.13 -14.51 -5.30
C LYS A 85 6.71 -14.39 -5.87
N ARG A 86 5.74 -14.96 -5.15
CA ARG A 86 4.32 -14.85 -5.48
C ARG A 86 3.84 -13.43 -5.14
N ARG A 87 3.36 -12.65 -6.11
CA ARG A 87 2.87 -11.29 -5.86
C ARG A 87 1.37 -11.31 -5.72
N VAL A 88 0.85 -10.45 -4.86
CA VAL A 88 -0.60 -10.32 -4.65
C VAL A 88 -1.32 -10.02 -5.96
N ILE A 89 -0.75 -9.18 -6.82
CA ILE A 89 -1.33 -8.84 -8.12
C ILE A 89 -1.47 -10.05 -9.05
N ASP A 90 -0.65 -11.10 -8.89
CA ASP A 90 -0.71 -12.30 -9.72
C ASP A 90 -1.95 -13.15 -9.41
N LEU A 91 -2.58 -12.94 -8.23
CA LEU A 91 -3.84 -13.59 -7.86
C LEU A 91 -5.04 -13.10 -8.65
N LEU A 92 -4.94 -11.93 -9.27
CA LEU A 92 -6.03 -11.35 -10.06
C LEU A 92 -6.05 -11.88 -11.50
N GLY A 93 -5.03 -12.63 -11.92
CA GLY A 93 -4.87 -13.02 -13.33
C GLY A 93 -4.55 -11.82 -14.22
N GLU A 94 -4.92 -11.91 -15.49
CA GLU A 94 -4.77 -10.80 -16.44
C GLU A 94 -5.76 -9.69 -16.09
N GLN A 95 -5.27 -8.45 -16.12
CA GLN A 95 -6.04 -7.26 -15.77
C GLN A 95 -5.91 -6.23 -16.89
N GLU A 96 -7.03 -5.63 -17.27
CA GLU A 96 -7.07 -4.57 -18.29
C GLU A 96 -6.31 -3.32 -17.82
N TYR A 97 -6.43 -3.00 -16.52
CA TYR A 97 -5.86 -1.79 -15.93
C TYR A 97 -4.75 -2.12 -14.95
N ARG A 98 -3.76 -1.21 -14.86
CA ARG A 98 -2.66 -1.35 -13.92
C ARG A 98 -3.11 -1.08 -12.48
N LEU A 99 -3.12 -2.13 -11.64
CA LEU A 99 -3.48 -2.05 -10.23
C LEU A 99 -2.26 -2.06 -9.30
N PHE A 100 -2.39 -1.47 -8.12
CA PHE A 100 -1.43 -1.51 -7.01
C PHE A 100 -2.13 -1.60 -5.66
N THR A 101 -1.42 -2.05 -4.64
CA THR A 101 -1.98 -2.23 -3.29
C THR A 101 -2.04 -0.90 -2.52
N ILE A 102 -3.06 -0.73 -1.69
CA ILE A 102 -3.11 0.32 -0.67
C ILE A 102 -2.54 -0.25 0.62
N GLY A 103 -1.43 0.34 1.08
CA GLY A 103 -0.65 -0.23 2.16
C GLY A 103 -0.01 -1.55 1.76
N ARG A 104 0.52 -2.26 2.76
CA ARG A 104 1.15 -3.56 2.57
C ARG A 104 0.88 -4.43 3.78
N LEU A 105 0.64 -5.71 3.53
CA LEU A 105 0.78 -6.76 4.52
C LEU A 105 2.10 -7.49 4.29
N ASP A 106 2.74 -7.91 5.38
CA ASP A 106 3.95 -8.72 5.32
C ASP A 106 3.67 -10.06 4.63
N ARG A 107 4.75 -10.75 4.20
CA ARG A 107 4.62 -12.01 3.46
C ARG A 107 3.91 -13.08 4.29
N ASP A 108 4.21 -13.11 5.57
CA ASP A 108 3.70 -14.00 6.62
C ASP A 108 2.38 -13.51 7.26
N THR A 109 1.72 -12.51 6.66
CA THR A 109 0.43 -11.97 7.12
C THR A 109 -0.65 -12.18 6.07
N SER A 110 -1.84 -12.54 6.53
CA SER A 110 -3.05 -12.73 5.72
C SER A 110 -4.09 -11.65 5.95
N GLY A 111 -5.21 -11.69 5.22
CA GLY A 111 -6.36 -10.84 5.47
C GLY A 111 -6.52 -9.69 4.50
N LEU A 112 -7.23 -8.65 4.93
CA LEU A 112 -7.77 -7.61 4.05
C LEU A 112 -6.67 -6.76 3.42
N LEU A 113 -6.70 -6.68 2.10
CA LEU A 113 -5.85 -5.81 1.30
C LEU A 113 -6.68 -5.16 0.20
N ILE A 114 -6.48 -3.85 0.00
CA ILE A 114 -7.19 -3.10 -1.03
C ILE A 114 -6.25 -2.95 -2.24
N LEU A 115 -6.77 -3.14 -3.45
CA LEU A 115 -6.05 -2.85 -4.69
C LEU A 115 -6.81 -1.81 -5.52
N THR A 116 -6.10 -0.92 -6.18
CA THR A 116 -6.70 0.14 -7.00
C THR A 116 -5.73 0.65 -8.06
N ASN A 117 -6.24 1.35 -9.09
CA ASN A 117 -5.46 2.24 -9.95
C ASN A 117 -5.61 3.73 -9.55
N ASP A 118 -6.38 4.04 -8.50
CA ASP A 118 -6.59 5.40 -8.00
C ASP A 118 -5.52 5.82 -7.00
N GLY A 119 -4.47 6.48 -7.50
CA GLY A 119 -3.37 6.98 -6.68
C GLY A 119 -3.79 8.07 -5.68
N HIS A 120 -4.86 8.82 -5.97
CA HIS A 120 -5.34 9.85 -5.06
C HIS A 120 -6.05 9.23 -3.86
N PHE A 121 -6.96 8.27 -4.11
CA PHE A 121 -7.60 7.50 -3.05
C PHE A 121 -6.57 6.75 -2.20
N ALA A 122 -5.63 6.04 -2.84
CA ALA A 122 -4.59 5.30 -2.14
C ALA A 122 -3.74 6.20 -1.23
N ASN A 123 -3.31 7.37 -1.72
CA ASN A 123 -2.57 8.32 -0.90
C ASN A 123 -3.39 8.80 0.29
N ARG A 124 -4.68 9.13 0.10
CA ARG A 124 -5.57 9.55 1.19
C ARG A 124 -5.73 8.48 2.26
N ILE A 125 -5.81 7.21 1.89
CA ILE A 125 -5.94 6.10 2.85
C ILE A 125 -4.62 5.82 3.58
N MET A 126 -3.48 5.89 2.87
CA MET A 126 -2.16 5.59 3.43
C MET A 126 -1.55 6.74 4.23
N HIS A 127 -1.99 7.98 4.01
CA HIS A 127 -1.36 9.14 4.64
C HIS A 127 -1.46 9.04 6.19
N PRO A 128 -0.37 9.24 6.93
CA PRO A 128 -0.36 9.12 8.40
C PRO A 128 -1.41 10.01 9.10
N SER A 129 -1.70 11.18 8.54
CA SER A 129 -2.71 12.10 9.10
C SER A 129 -4.13 11.55 9.06
N SER A 130 -4.40 10.53 8.24
CA SER A 130 -5.74 9.95 8.12
C SER A 130 -6.12 9.11 9.32
N ARG A 131 -5.14 8.68 10.14
CA ARG A 131 -5.33 7.91 11.40
C ARG A 131 -6.33 6.76 11.29
N ILE A 132 -6.44 6.14 10.10
CA ILE A 132 -7.42 5.08 9.83
C ILE A 132 -7.06 3.85 10.66
N PRO A 133 -7.94 3.42 11.60
CA PRO A 133 -7.70 2.24 12.41
C PRO A 133 -7.59 0.97 11.55
N LYS A 134 -6.68 0.08 11.95
CA LYS A 134 -6.45 -1.22 11.35
C LYS A 134 -6.61 -2.26 12.44
N GLU A 135 -7.53 -3.18 12.24
CA GLU A 135 -7.81 -4.27 13.18
C GLU A 135 -7.13 -5.54 12.69
N TYR A 136 -6.44 -6.22 13.60
CA TYR A 136 -5.74 -7.47 13.37
C TYR A 136 -6.24 -8.54 14.33
N LEU A 137 -6.46 -9.75 13.82
CA LEU A 137 -6.62 -10.95 14.63
C LEU A 137 -5.26 -11.63 14.75
N VAL A 138 -4.77 -11.76 15.97
CA VAL A 138 -3.42 -12.25 16.26
C VAL A 138 -3.52 -13.55 17.02
N LYS A 139 -3.07 -14.65 16.42
CA LYS A 139 -2.96 -15.94 17.12
C LYS A 139 -1.56 -16.08 17.71
N VAL A 140 -1.49 -16.50 18.96
CA VAL A 140 -0.23 -16.58 19.71
C VAL A 140 0.04 -17.98 20.22
N ASN A 141 1.29 -18.23 20.60
CA ASN A 141 1.80 -19.56 20.99
C ASN A 141 1.27 -20.10 22.33
N LYS A 142 0.63 -19.27 23.16
CA LYS A 142 0.17 -19.65 24.50
C LYS A 142 -1.06 -18.87 24.94
N GLU A 143 -1.59 -19.24 26.10
CA GLU A 143 -2.75 -18.58 26.67
C GLU A 143 -2.50 -17.10 26.98
N VAL A 144 -3.47 -16.26 26.65
CA VAL A 144 -3.41 -14.81 26.88
C VAL A 144 -3.89 -14.51 28.30
N LEU A 145 -2.95 -14.11 29.16
CA LEU A 145 -3.19 -13.59 30.51
C LEU A 145 -3.45 -12.08 30.47
N HIS A 146 -4.07 -11.58 31.55
CA HIS A 146 -4.34 -10.15 31.71
C HIS A 146 -3.06 -9.30 31.69
N THR A 147 -1.96 -9.81 32.25
CA THR A 147 -0.65 -9.14 32.23
C THR A 147 -0.11 -8.92 30.82
N HIS A 148 -0.33 -9.84 29.89
CA HIS A 148 0.06 -9.64 28.48
C HIS A 148 -0.76 -8.52 27.83
N LEU A 149 -2.06 -8.42 28.13
CA LEU A 149 -2.93 -7.37 27.61
C LEU A 149 -2.49 -5.99 28.09
N ILE A 150 -2.13 -5.87 29.37
CA ILE A 150 -1.57 -4.63 29.95
C ILE A 150 -0.28 -4.27 29.23
N ALA A 151 0.69 -5.19 29.15
CA ALA A 151 1.98 -4.94 28.51
C ALA A 151 1.83 -4.50 27.05
N MET A 152 0.99 -5.16 26.26
CA MET A 152 0.74 -4.73 24.87
C MET A 152 0.08 -3.34 24.80
N SER A 153 -0.80 -3.02 25.76
CA SER A 153 -1.50 -1.71 25.80
C SER A 153 -0.57 -0.57 26.21
N GLU A 154 0.49 -0.85 26.98
CA GLU A 154 1.54 0.12 27.31
C GLU A 154 2.40 0.50 26.10
N GLY A 155 2.40 -0.35 25.07
CA GLY A 155 3.09 -0.12 23.81
C GLY A 155 4.53 -0.62 23.79
N ALA A 156 5.23 -0.36 22.70
CA ALA A 156 6.61 -0.78 22.49
C ALA A 156 7.36 0.21 21.61
N VAL A 157 8.69 0.14 21.62
CA VAL A 157 9.53 0.90 20.68
C VAL A 157 9.57 0.17 19.34
N VAL A 158 9.05 0.82 18.29
CA VAL A 158 9.05 0.31 16.92
C VAL A 158 9.72 1.34 16.02
N GLU A 159 10.78 0.94 15.33
CA GLU A 159 11.58 1.83 14.47
C GLU A 159 12.02 3.12 15.20
N GLY A 160 12.46 2.97 16.46
CA GLY A 160 12.97 4.07 17.29
C GLY A 160 11.90 4.99 17.91
N VAL A 161 10.61 4.68 17.74
CA VAL A 161 9.50 5.47 18.29
C VAL A 161 8.63 4.60 19.18
N HIS A 162 8.27 5.11 20.36
CA HIS A 162 7.30 4.44 21.23
C HIS A 162 5.89 4.53 20.65
N VAL A 163 5.30 3.40 20.30
CA VAL A 163 3.95 3.31 19.74
C VAL A 163 3.02 2.60 20.70
N LYS A 164 1.75 3.02 20.71
CA LYS A 164 0.69 2.41 21.52
C LYS A 164 -0.48 1.98 20.62
N PRO A 165 -1.00 0.76 20.80
CA PRO A 165 -2.22 0.36 20.12
C PRO A 165 -3.42 1.18 20.63
N LEU A 166 -4.45 1.32 19.79
CA LEU A 166 -5.72 1.89 20.22
C LEU A 166 -6.47 0.95 21.17
N SER A 167 -6.39 -0.35 20.93
CA SER A 167 -6.96 -1.35 21.82
C SER A 167 -6.30 -2.72 21.61
N VAL A 168 -6.26 -3.50 22.69
CA VAL A 168 -5.84 -4.89 22.70
C VAL A 168 -6.86 -5.68 23.52
N THR A 169 -7.56 -6.61 22.89
CA THR A 169 -8.60 -7.40 23.56
C THR A 169 -8.40 -8.87 23.29
N LYS A 170 -8.51 -9.71 24.33
CA LYS A 170 -8.58 -11.16 24.16
C LYS A 170 -9.92 -11.52 23.53
N VAL A 171 -9.89 -12.31 22.46
CA VAL A 171 -11.09 -12.80 21.77
C VAL A 171 -11.45 -14.20 22.26
N ARG A 172 -10.44 -15.07 22.35
CA ARG A 172 -10.54 -16.46 22.82
C ARG A 172 -9.16 -16.97 23.20
N ASN A 173 -9.07 -18.22 23.63
CA ASN A 173 -7.79 -18.83 24.02
C ASN A 173 -6.76 -18.70 22.89
N GLY A 174 -5.59 -18.17 23.23
CA GLY A 174 -4.50 -17.91 22.28
C GLY A 174 -4.81 -16.95 21.12
N THR A 175 -5.90 -16.15 21.17
CA THR A 175 -6.24 -15.19 20.10
C THR A 175 -6.56 -13.80 20.65
N LEU A 176 -5.89 -12.79 20.09
CA LEU A 176 -6.05 -11.38 20.39
C LEU A 176 -6.66 -10.64 19.21
N LYS A 177 -7.29 -9.52 19.52
CA LYS A 177 -7.65 -8.48 18.57
C LYS A 177 -6.85 -7.23 18.91
N VAL A 178 -6.09 -6.72 17.96
CA VAL A 178 -5.21 -5.56 18.13
C VAL A 178 -5.62 -4.50 17.12
N VAL A 179 -5.91 -3.30 17.60
CA VAL A 179 -6.26 -2.15 16.74
C VAL A 179 -5.15 -1.12 16.82
N ILE A 180 -4.59 -0.73 15.67
CA ILE A 180 -3.54 0.29 15.56
C ILE A 180 -3.94 1.35 14.53
N CYS A 181 -3.49 2.60 14.71
CA CYS A 181 -3.56 3.62 13.65
C CYS A 181 -2.29 3.64 12.81
N ASP A 182 -1.15 3.38 13.45
CA ASP A 182 0.15 3.36 12.79
C ASP A 182 0.28 2.07 11.95
N GLY A 183 1.28 2.03 11.08
CA GLY A 183 1.50 0.93 10.16
C GLY A 183 2.98 0.62 10.03
N ARG A 184 3.73 0.74 11.13
CA ARG A 184 5.18 0.52 11.14
C ARG A 184 5.52 -0.92 10.85
N LYS A 185 6.75 -1.14 10.39
CA LYS A 185 7.19 -2.47 9.98
C LYS A 185 7.10 -3.45 11.16
N ARG A 186 6.30 -4.52 11.01
CA ARG A 186 6.08 -5.58 12.00
C ARG A 186 5.54 -5.08 13.37
N GLU A 187 4.87 -3.93 13.41
CA GLU A 187 4.39 -3.29 14.65
C GLU A 187 3.63 -4.25 15.59
N VAL A 188 2.59 -4.93 15.09
CA VAL A 188 1.79 -5.87 15.90
C VAL A 188 2.62 -7.03 16.44
N ARG A 189 3.58 -7.53 15.65
CA ARG A 189 4.46 -8.63 16.08
C ARG A 189 5.43 -8.17 17.17
N ILE A 190 5.94 -6.95 17.08
CA ILE A 190 6.83 -6.36 18.10
C ILE A 190 6.05 -6.12 19.40
N LEU A 191 4.84 -5.55 19.33
CA LEU A 191 3.97 -5.38 20.51
C LEU A 191 3.73 -6.71 21.24
N ALA A 192 3.42 -7.78 20.50
CA ALA A 192 3.23 -9.10 21.08
C ALA A 192 4.53 -9.66 21.68
N GLN A 193 5.65 -9.52 20.98
CA GLN A 193 6.95 -10.01 21.43
C GLN A 193 7.40 -9.36 22.74
N GLU A 194 7.26 -8.04 22.87
CA GLU A 194 7.60 -7.31 24.11
C GLU A 194 6.68 -7.71 25.28
N ALA A 195 5.44 -8.10 24.98
CA ALA A 195 4.53 -8.67 25.98
C ALA A 195 4.80 -10.17 26.27
N GLY A 196 5.89 -10.74 25.73
CA GLY A 196 6.26 -12.14 25.94
C GLY A 196 5.41 -13.15 25.17
N LEU A 197 4.76 -12.74 24.09
CA LEU A 197 3.94 -13.57 23.20
C LEU A 197 4.61 -13.75 21.84
N GLU A 198 4.58 -14.97 21.32
CA GLU A 198 5.02 -15.25 19.96
C GLU A 198 3.82 -15.32 19.02
N VAL A 199 3.84 -14.56 17.92
CA VAL A 199 2.75 -14.53 16.93
C VAL A 199 2.89 -15.69 15.95
N LEU A 200 1.91 -16.59 15.95
CA LEU A 200 1.80 -17.72 15.03
C LEU A 200 1.11 -17.33 13.72
N GLU A 201 0.00 -16.59 13.80
CA GLU A 201 -0.80 -16.17 12.65
C GLU A 201 -1.23 -14.71 12.83
N LEU A 202 -1.24 -13.97 11.72
CA LEU A 202 -1.63 -12.56 11.63
C LEU A 202 -2.37 -12.29 10.32
#